data_AF-A0A2D6YQ20-F1
#
_entry.id   AF-A0A2D6YQ20-F1
#
_cell.length_a   1.000
_cell.length_b   1.000
_cell.length_c   1.000
_cell.angle_alpha   90.00
_cell.angle_beta   90.00
_cell.angle_gamma   90.00
#
_symmetry.space_group_name_H-M   'P 1'
#
loop_
_entity.id
_entity.type
_entity.pdbx_description
1 polymer ?
#
loop_
_entity_poly.entity_id
_entity_poly.type
_entity_poly.pdbx_seq_one_letter_code
_entity_poly.pdbx_strand_id
1 'polypeptide(L)'
;MSDAGIARASLATHPEADLEDPRVPETIVAAARGIAERTGVEIVDIEWRSRTLAVGVRGPEITAIGLLAELRRSTDRWHRDRGDGPLWQDGDDRRGPGV
;
A
#
# COMPACT_ATOMS: atom_id res chain seq x y z
N MET A 1 -11.84 -27.19 -1.02
CA MET A 1 -11.50 -25.76 -1.06
C MET A 1 -10.00 -25.68 -1.19
N SER A 2 -9.49 -25.30 -2.36
CA SER A 2 -8.05 -25.13 -2.58
C SER A 2 -7.50 -24.11 -1.59
N ASP A 3 -6.32 -24.36 -1.02
CA ASP A 3 -5.59 -23.38 -0.24
C ASP A 3 -5.31 -22.18 -1.16
N ALA A 4 -6.10 -21.12 -1.02
CA ALA A 4 -5.85 -19.88 -1.73
C ALA A 4 -4.56 -19.33 -1.12
N GLY A 5 -3.45 -19.49 -1.82
CA GLY A 5 -2.14 -19.01 -1.37
C GLY A 5 -2.19 -17.53 -0.97
N ILE A 6 -1.19 -17.13 -0.17
CA ILE A 6 -1.06 -15.73 0.25
C ILE A 6 -0.24 -15.01 -0.82
N ALA A 7 -0.86 -14.05 -1.50
CA ALA A 7 -0.17 -13.12 -2.38
C ALA A 7 0.30 -11.89 -1.59
N ARG A 8 1.46 -11.33 -1.96
CA ARG A 8 2.00 -10.10 -1.37
C ARG A 8 2.36 -9.09 -2.43
N ALA A 9 2.11 -7.82 -2.13
CA ALA A 9 2.58 -6.69 -2.91
C ALA A 9 3.01 -5.56 -1.96
N SER A 10 3.70 -4.55 -2.48
CA SER A 10 4.21 -3.44 -1.65
C SER A 10 4.17 -2.08 -2.34
N LEU A 11 4.07 -1.01 -1.54
CA LEU A 11 4.24 0.39 -1.94
C LEU A 11 5.37 1.04 -1.14
N ALA A 12 6.28 1.72 -1.82
CA ALA A 12 7.28 2.57 -1.18
C ALA A 12 6.74 3.99 -1.03
N THR A 13 6.91 4.59 0.14
CA THR A 13 6.52 5.98 0.38
C THR A 13 7.55 6.94 -0.21
N HIS A 14 7.07 8.10 -0.67
CA HIS A 14 7.95 9.17 -1.15
C HIS A 14 8.93 9.58 -0.04
N PRO A 15 10.20 9.92 -0.34
CA PRO A 15 11.18 10.29 0.68
C PRO A 15 10.74 11.46 1.58
N GLU A 16 9.96 12.38 1.03
CA GLU A 16 9.46 13.57 1.73
C GLU A 16 8.16 13.33 2.52
N ALA A 17 7.55 12.14 2.43
CA ALA A 17 6.37 11.83 3.23
C ALA A 17 6.75 11.77 4.72
N ASP A 18 6.08 12.55 5.56
CA ASP A 18 6.31 12.54 7.00
C ASP A 18 5.65 11.31 7.64
N LEU A 19 6.46 10.29 7.94
CA LEU A 19 6.00 9.08 8.62
C LEU A 19 6.12 9.18 10.16
N GLU A 20 6.68 10.28 10.67
CA GLU A 20 6.73 10.55 12.11
C GLU A 20 5.41 11.16 12.61
N ASP A 21 4.63 11.83 11.74
CA ASP A 21 3.22 12.13 12.04
C ASP A 21 2.41 10.81 12.04
N PRO A 22 1.94 10.32 13.20
CA PRO A 22 1.26 9.03 13.30
C PRO A 22 -0.04 8.98 12.47
N ARG A 23 -0.63 10.14 12.15
CA ARG A 23 -1.84 10.22 11.31
C ARG A 23 -1.62 9.65 9.92
N VAL A 24 -0.41 9.73 9.37
CA VAL A 24 -0.08 9.21 8.04
C VAL A 24 -0.14 7.68 8.01
N PRO A 25 0.67 6.92 8.79
CA PRO A 25 0.58 5.45 8.79
C PRO A 25 -0.77 4.94 9.28
N GLU A 26 -1.42 5.61 10.25
CA GLU A 26 -2.77 5.24 10.72
C GLU A 26 -3.81 5.35 9.59
N THR A 27 -3.79 6.45 8.84
CA THR A 27 -4.72 6.66 7.70
C THR A 27 -4.48 5.64 6.60
N ILE A 28 -3.23 5.32 6.29
CA ILE A 28 -2.86 4.30 5.30
C ILE A 28 -3.43 2.93 5.69
N VAL A 29 -3.21 2.51 6.94
CA VAL A 29 -3.71 1.21 7.43
C VAL A 29 -5.23 1.17 7.47
N ALA A 30 -5.87 2.25 7.92
CA ALA A 30 -7.33 2.37 7.94
C ALA A 30 -7.92 2.32 6.52
N ALA A 31 -7.32 3.02 5.56
CA ALA A 31 -7.73 3.00 4.16
C ALA A 31 -7.58 1.60 3.55
N ALA A 32 -6.45 0.90 3.80
CA ALA A 32 -6.23 -0.45 3.31
C ALA A 32 -7.32 -1.41 3.80
N ARG A 33 -7.62 -1.39 5.12
CA ARG A 33 -8.68 -2.20 5.71
C ARG A 33 -10.05 -1.86 5.14
N GLY A 34 -10.38 -0.57 4.99
CA GLY A 34 -11.67 -0.14 4.45
C GLY A 34 -11.86 -0.50 2.97
N ILE A 35 -10.80 -0.45 2.16
CA ILE A 35 -10.86 -0.91 0.76
C ILE A 35 -11.09 -2.42 0.73
N ALA A 36 -10.34 -3.17 1.54
CA ALA A 36 -10.46 -4.62 1.62
C ALA A 36 -11.88 -5.07 2.00
N GLU A 37 -12.46 -4.45 3.04
CA GLU A 37 -13.84 -4.71 3.46
C GLU A 37 -14.86 -4.47 2.33
N ARG A 38 -14.79 -3.31 1.65
CA ARG A 38 -15.73 -2.96 0.56
C ARG A 38 -15.60 -3.84 -0.67
N THR A 39 -14.44 -4.46 -0.87
CA THR A 39 -14.12 -5.28 -2.06
C THR A 39 -14.14 -6.77 -1.79
N GLY A 40 -14.37 -7.19 -0.55
CA GLY A 40 -14.33 -8.60 -0.14
C GLY A 40 -12.94 -9.22 -0.19
N VAL A 41 -11.88 -8.39 -0.17
CA VAL A 41 -10.50 -8.86 -0.12
C VAL A 41 -10.14 -9.19 1.34
N GLU A 42 -9.60 -10.37 1.57
CA GLU A 42 -9.11 -10.75 2.88
C GLU A 42 -7.62 -10.39 3.02
N ILE A 43 -7.33 -9.37 3.83
CA ILE A 43 -5.96 -9.04 4.24
C ILE A 43 -5.53 -10.01 5.33
N VAL A 44 -4.40 -10.70 5.12
CA VAL A 44 -3.78 -11.61 6.07
C VAL A 44 -2.74 -10.90 6.94
N ASP A 45 -1.94 -10.02 6.33
CA ASP A 45 -0.95 -9.21 7.04
C ASP A 45 -0.77 -7.82 6.42
N ILE A 46 -0.35 -6.87 7.26
CA ILE A 46 0.14 -5.55 6.86
C ILE A 46 1.42 -5.30 7.63
N GLU A 47 2.51 -5.00 6.94
CA GLU A 47 3.82 -4.79 7.54
C GLU A 47 4.49 -3.52 7.01
N TRP A 48 5.10 -2.75 7.91
CA TRP A 48 5.96 -1.63 7.56
C TRP A 48 7.43 -2.04 7.66
N ARG A 49 8.22 -1.76 6.61
CA ARG A 49 9.69 -1.90 6.62
C ARG A 49 10.34 -0.72 5.95
N SER A 50 11.12 0.06 6.70
CA SER A 50 11.97 1.14 6.17
C SER A 50 11.27 1.98 5.10
N ARG A 51 10.08 2.50 5.40
CA ARG A 51 9.25 3.33 4.50
C ARG A 51 8.50 2.60 3.38
N THR A 52 8.49 1.27 3.39
CA THR A 52 7.69 0.42 2.50
C THR A 52 6.54 -0.22 3.28
N LEU A 53 5.33 -0.13 2.74
CA LEU A 53 4.16 -0.87 3.19
C LEU A 53 4.04 -2.15 2.36
N ALA A 54 4.07 -3.31 3.01
CA ALA A 54 3.74 -4.60 2.41
C ALA A 54 2.37 -5.07 2.88
N VAL A 55 1.56 -5.61 1.96
CA VAL A 55 0.24 -6.17 2.27
C VAL A 55 0.14 -7.57 1.70
N GLY A 56 -0.19 -8.53 2.57
CA GLY A 56 -0.53 -9.90 2.21
C GLY A 56 -2.04 -10.09 2.16
N VAL A 57 -2.52 -10.72 1.10
CA VAL A 57 -3.94 -11.05 0.90
C VAL A 57 -4.11 -12.52 0.60
N ARG A 58 -5.25 -13.09 0.99
CA ARG A 58 -5.62 -14.45 0.58
C ARG A 58 -6.16 -14.41 -0.85
N GLY A 59 -5.53 -15.16 -1.76
CA GLY A 59 -5.94 -15.22 -3.16
C GLY A 59 -4.82 -14.87 -4.15
N PRO A 60 -5.17 -14.56 -5.42
CA PRO A 60 -4.20 -14.35 -6.47
C PRO A 60 -3.45 -13.00 -6.33
N GLU A 61 -2.25 -12.93 -6.91
CA GLU A 61 -1.40 -11.73 -6.90
C GLU A 61 -2.10 -10.47 -7.42
N ILE A 62 -2.94 -10.61 -8.44
CA ILE A 62 -3.70 -9.50 -9.01
C ILE A 62 -4.62 -8.83 -7.98
N THR A 63 -5.10 -9.57 -6.98
CA THR A 63 -5.90 -9.02 -5.87
C THR A 63 -5.06 -8.12 -4.98
N ALA A 64 -3.82 -8.53 -4.66
CA ALA A 64 -2.89 -7.71 -3.86
C ALA A 64 -2.52 -6.42 -4.60
N ILE A 65 -2.23 -6.53 -5.91
CA ILE A 65 -1.91 -5.39 -6.77
C ILE A 65 -3.10 -4.43 -6.87
N GLY A 66 -4.31 -4.96 -7.08
CA GLY A 66 -5.54 -4.15 -7.16
C GLY A 66 -5.82 -3.38 -5.88
N LEU A 67 -5.66 -4.04 -4.73
CA LEU A 67 -5.77 -3.41 -3.41
C LEU A 67 -4.78 -2.26 -3.26
N LEU A 68 -3.50 -2.47 -3.59
CA LEU A 68 -2.48 -1.42 -3.45
C LEU A 68 -2.63 -0.30 -4.47
N ALA A 69 -3.10 -0.58 -5.68
CA ALA A 69 -3.38 0.46 -6.67
C ALA A 69 -4.47 1.41 -6.16
N GLU A 70 -5.52 0.88 -5.53
CA GLU A 70 -6.59 1.70 -4.95
C GLU A 70 -6.13 2.40 -3.67
N LEU A 71 -5.35 1.73 -2.82
CA LEU A 71 -4.75 2.33 -1.64
C LEU A 71 -3.88 3.53 -2.03
N ARG A 72 -3.01 3.35 -3.02
CA ARG A 72 -2.16 4.42 -3.57
C ARG A 72 -3.00 5.61 -3.98
N ARG A 73 -3.98 5.40 -4.87
CA ARG A 73 -4.82 6.49 -5.41
C ARG A 73 -5.56 7.27 -4.33
N SER A 74 -6.19 6.56 -3.39
CA SER A 74 -7.00 7.17 -2.35
C SER A 74 -6.16 7.96 -1.34
N THR A 75 -5.05 7.38 -0.88
CA THR A 75 -4.19 8.01 0.14
C THR A 75 -3.27 9.08 -0.44
N ASP A 76 -2.80 8.95 -1.68
CA ASP A 76 -2.11 10.06 -2.37
C ASP A 76 -3.02 11.28 -2.50
N ARG A 77 -4.29 11.07 -2.87
CA ARG A 77 -5.26 12.17 -2.97
C ARG A 77 -5.47 12.83 -1.61
N TRP A 78 -5.76 12.03 -0.59
CA TRP A 78 -5.94 12.55 0.78
C TRP A 78 -4.72 13.35 1.27
N HIS A 79 -3.50 12.85 1.02
CA HIS A 79 -2.27 13.52 1.44
C HIS A 79 -2.09 14.87 0.73
N ARG A 80 -2.35 14.93 -0.58
CA ARG A 80 -2.32 16.19 -1.33
C ARG A 80 -3.42 17.17 -0.92
N ASP A 81 -4.62 16.68 -0.63
CA ASP A 81 -5.75 17.50 -0.17
C ASP A 81 -5.48 18.14 1.21
N ARG A 82 -4.64 17.51 2.04
CA ARG A 82 -4.13 18.06 3.32
C ARG A 82 -3.09 19.16 3.14
N GLY A 83 -2.59 19.36 1.92
CA GLY A 83 -1.60 20.38 1.56
C GLY A 83 -0.16 19.85 1.49
N ASP A 84 0.04 18.54 1.62
CA ASP A 84 1.35 17.91 1.52
C ASP A 84 1.67 17.45 0.08
N GLY A 85 2.85 16.88 -0.10
CA GLY A 85 3.32 16.34 -1.38
C GLY A 85 2.77 14.95 -1.74
N PRO A 86 3.36 14.27 -2.73
CA PRO A 86 3.05 12.87 -3.01
C PRO A 86 3.34 11.97 -1.79
N LEU A 87 2.48 10.99 -1.54
CA LEU A 87 2.67 10.04 -0.44
C LEU A 87 3.48 8.83 -0.89
N TRP A 88 3.28 8.37 -2.13
CA TRP A 88 3.93 7.19 -2.68
C TRP A 88 4.97 7.52 -3.75
N GLN A 89 6.03 6.73 -3.85
CA GLN A 89 6.99 6.79 -4.97
C GLN A 89 6.32 6.38 -6.27
N ASP A 90 6.63 7.02 -7.38
CA ASP A 90 6.21 6.57 -8.71
C ASP A 90 6.78 5.20 -9.04
N GLY A 91 5.98 4.37 -9.71
CA GLY A 91 6.27 2.94 -9.93
C GLY A 91 7.45 2.63 -10.87
N ASP A 92 8.25 3.62 -11.24
CA ASP A 92 9.34 3.51 -12.22
C ASP A 92 10.74 3.38 -11.60
N ASP A 93 10.88 3.43 -10.27
CA ASP A 93 12.20 3.30 -9.61
C ASP A 93 12.75 1.86 -9.55
N ARG A 94 12.14 0.92 -10.29
CA ARG A 94 12.76 -0.39 -10.59
C ARG A 94 13.59 -0.35 -11.88
N ARG A 95 14.56 0.57 -11.95
CA ARG A 95 15.87 0.23 -12.54
C ARG A 95 16.86 0.07 -11.40
N GLY A 96 16.91 -1.14 -10.82
CA GLY A 96 18.13 -1.54 -10.14
C GLY A 96 19.30 -1.52 -11.15
N PRO A 97 20.53 -1.19 -10.73
CA PRO A 97 21.69 -1.36 -11.58
C PRO A 97 21.81 -2.85 -11.88
N GLY A 98 21.73 -3.21 -13.17
CA GLY A 98 22.14 -4.54 -13.61
C GLY A 98 23.64 -4.68 -13.33
N VAL A 99 23.95 -5.51 -12.33
CA VAL A 99 25.26 -6.15 -12.15
C VAL A 99 25.09 -7.64 -12.36
#